data_AF-A0A919Z3C7-F1
#
_entry.id   AF-A0A919Z3C7-F1
#
_cell.length_a   1.000
_cell.length_b   1.000
_cell.length_c   1.000
_cell.angle_alpha   90.00
_cell.angle_beta   90.00
_cell.angle_gamma   90.00
#
_symmetry.space_group_name_H-M   'P 1'
#
loop_
_entity.id
_entity.type
_entity.pdbx_description
1 polymer ?
#
loop_
_entity_poly.entity_id
_entity_poly.type
_entity_poly.pdbx_seq_one_letter_code
_entity_poly.pdbx_strand_id
1 'polypeptide(L)'
;MIEQLNNMPKLNILQAASQTKPTGAVELSHQFNNMLTDAITELNTQQAQVERLNGQFIRGELNDVHQLTISAEKAELGLQLTVQMRNKVIEAYQEIMRMQL
;
A
#
# COMPACT_ATOMS: atom_id res chain seq x y z
N MET A 1 52.54 11.60 -32.38
CA MET A 1 51.96 10.74 -31.31
C MET A 1 51.40 11.66 -30.22
N ILE A 2 50.29 12.38 -30.48
CA ILE A 2 49.62 13.22 -29.46
C ILE A 2 48.11 13.45 -29.71
N GLU A 3 47.42 12.60 -30.47
CA GLU A 3 46.02 12.86 -30.84
C GLU A 3 45.11 11.66 -30.58
N GLN A 4 45.02 11.23 -29.31
CA GLN A 4 44.10 10.16 -28.89
C GLN A 4 43.33 10.43 -27.58
N LEU A 5 43.10 11.70 -27.20
CA LEU A 5 42.36 11.99 -25.96
C LEU A 5 41.10 12.86 -26.12
N ASN A 6 40.57 13.04 -27.34
CA ASN A 6 39.34 13.79 -27.58
C ASN A 6 38.09 12.91 -27.76
N ASN A 7 37.89 11.89 -26.92
CA ASN A 7 36.63 11.14 -26.95
C ASN A 7 36.23 10.57 -25.59
N MET A 8 36.23 11.41 -24.54
CA MET A 8 35.49 11.07 -23.32
C MET A 8 33.99 11.22 -23.60
N PRO A 9 33.18 10.15 -23.45
CA PRO A 9 31.74 10.32 -23.34
C PRO A 9 31.51 11.14 -22.07
N LYS A 10 31.00 12.36 -22.23
CA LYS A 10 30.46 13.12 -21.11
C LYS A 10 29.41 12.21 -20.47
N LEU A 11 29.73 11.65 -19.31
CA LEU A 11 28.78 10.89 -18.52
C LEU A 11 27.61 11.82 -18.21
N ASN A 12 26.57 11.67 -19.02
CA ASN A 12 25.28 12.32 -18.88
C ASN A 12 24.50 11.63 -17.75
N ILE A 13 25.13 11.53 -16.57
CA ILE A 13 24.55 10.92 -15.36
C ILE A 13 23.59 11.87 -14.64
N LEU A 14 23.39 13.08 -15.18
CA LEU A 14 22.46 14.09 -14.65
C LEU A 14 21.10 14.11 -15.37
N GLN A 15 20.91 13.35 -16.45
CA GLN A 15 19.62 13.26 -17.15
C GLN A 15 18.76 12.04 -16.77
N ALA A 16 19.33 11.08 -16.02
CA ALA A 16 18.58 9.90 -15.57
C ALA A 16 17.74 10.14 -14.29
N ALA A 17 17.91 11.29 -13.62
CA ALA A 17 17.15 11.64 -12.41
C ALA A 17 15.90 12.50 -12.68
N SER A 18 15.64 12.89 -13.94
CA SER A 18 14.62 13.90 -14.27
C SER A 18 13.36 13.35 -14.95
N GLN A 19 13.12 12.04 -14.87
CA GLN A 19 11.88 11.44 -15.37
C GLN A 19 10.99 10.90 -14.24
N THR A 20 10.80 11.69 -13.18
CA THR A 20 9.52 11.65 -12.48
C THR A 20 8.54 12.44 -13.34
N LYS A 21 7.92 11.77 -14.33
CA LYS A 21 6.71 12.28 -14.97
C LYS A 21 5.80 12.75 -13.83
N PRO A 22 5.26 13.98 -13.85
CA PRO A 22 4.24 14.35 -12.89
C PRO A 22 3.06 13.41 -13.13
N THR A 23 2.97 12.35 -12.33
CA THR A 23 1.78 11.52 -12.22
C THR A 23 0.68 12.50 -11.87
N GLY A 24 -0.20 12.79 -12.83
CA GLY A 24 -1.28 13.75 -12.63
C GLY A 24 -2.06 13.37 -11.38
N ALA A 25 -2.53 14.37 -10.64
CA ALA A 25 -3.22 14.16 -9.36
C ALA A 25 -4.34 13.11 -9.43
N VAL A 26 -4.98 12.98 -10.60
CA VAL A 26 -6.01 11.99 -10.91
C VAL A 26 -5.47 10.55 -10.95
N GLU A 27 -4.33 10.31 -11.60
CA GLU A 27 -3.68 8.99 -11.69
C GLU A 27 -3.20 8.52 -10.31
N LEU A 28 -2.64 9.44 -9.53
CA LEU A 28 -2.23 9.17 -8.16
C LEU A 28 -3.43 8.81 -7.29
N SER A 29 -4.54 9.57 -7.41
CA SER A 29 -5.80 9.28 -6.72
C SER A 29 -6.37 7.90 -7.08
N HIS A 30 -6.26 7.45 -8.34
CA HIS A 30 -6.70 6.13 -8.76
C HIS A 30 -5.83 5.00 -8.17
N GLN A 31 -4.51 5.13 -8.22
CA GLN A 31 -3.62 4.13 -7.61
C GLN A 31 -3.85 4.00 -6.09
N PHE A 32 -4.10 5.12 -5.40
CA PHE A 32 -4.45 5.10 -3.98
C PHE A 32 -5.84 4.53 -3.69
N ASN A 33 -6.84 4.78 -4.55
CA ASN A 33 -8.17 4.19 -4.42
C ASN A 33 -8.11 2.66 -4.55
N ASN A 34 -7.31 2.15 -5.49
CA ASN A 34 -7.08 0.71 -5.65
C ASN A 34 -6.43 0.14 -4.39
N MET A 35 -5.37 0.77 -3.87
CA MET A 35 -4.69 0.32 -2.65
C MET A 35 -5.63 0.27 -1.43
N LEU A 36 -6.51 1.26 -1.28
CA LEU A 36 -7.52 1.27 -0.20
C LEU A 36 -8.55 0.15 -0.39
N THR A 37 -9.01 -0.06 -1.62
CA THR A 37 -9.97 -1.13 -1.96
C THR A 37 -9.38 -2.50 -1.67
N ASP A 38 -8.10 -2.71 -2.02
CA ASP A 38 -7.37 -3.94 -1.74
C ASP A 38 -7.24 -4.16 -0.22
N ALA A 39 -6.87 -3.12 0.53
CA ALA A 39 -6.74 -3.20 1.99
C ALA A 39 -8.07 -3.54 2.68
N ILE A 40 -9.20 -2.97 2.22
CA ILE A 40 -10.54 -3.28 2.74
C ILE A 40 -10.93 -4.73 2.41
N THR A 41 -10.62 -5.19 1.19
CA THR A 41 -10.91 -6.56 0.75
C THR A 41 -10.10 -7.59 1.55
N GLU A 42 -8.83 -7.30 1.80
CA GLU A 42 -7.95 -8.12 2.63
C GLU A 42 -8.49 -8.19 4.07
N LEU A 43 -8.89 -7.06 4.65
CA LEU A 43 -9.49 -7.01 5.99
C LEU A 43 -10.77 -7.85 6.07
N ASN A 44 -11.64 -7.78 5.06
CA ASN A 44 -12.86 -8.59 5.00
C ASN A 44 -12.53 -10.09 4.98
N THR A 45 -11.52 -10.48 4.21
CA THR A 45 -11.04 -11.87 4.13
C THR A 45 -10.49 -12.34 5.48
N GLN A 46 -9.72 -11.50 6.16
CA GLN A 46 -9.18 -11.78 7.49
C GLN A 46 -10.30 -11.90 8.53
N GLN A 47 -11.32 -11.05 8.49
CA GLN A 47 -12.47 -11.15 9.37
C GLN A 47 -13.25 -12.46 9.15
N ALA A 48 -13.51 -12.84 7.90
CA ALA A 48 -14.15 -14.12 7.57
C ALA A 48 -13.30 -15.34 8.03
N GLN A 49 -11.97 -15.21 8.02
CA GLN A 49 -11.06 -16.22 8.57
C GLN A 49 -11.27 -16.39 10.08
N VAL A 50 -11.33 -15.29 10.83
CA VAL A 50 -11.56 -15.28 12.27
C VAL A 50 -12.92 -15.89 12.61
N GLU A 51 -13.97 -15.51 11.90
CA GLU A 51 -15.32 -16.05 12.12
C GLU A 51 -15.38 -17.57 11.90
N ARG A 52 -14.71 -18.06 10.86
CA ARG A 52 -14.62 -19.50 10.57
C ARG A 52 -13.89 -20.26 11.68
N LEU A 53 -12.74 -19.75 12.12
CA LEU A 53 -11.95 -20.34 13.20
C LEU A 53 -12.73 -20.31 14.52
N ASN A 54 -13.42 -19.21 14.81
CA ASN A 54 -14.28 -19.09 15.98
C ASN A 54 -15.42 -20.11 15.95
N GLY A 55 -16.07 -20.30 14.78
CA GLY A 55 -17.11 -21.30 14.60
C GLY A 55 -16.61 -22.75 14.73
N GLN A 56 -15.36 -23.03 14.35
CA GLN A 56 -14.72 -24.34 14.57
C GLN A 56 -14.33 -24.54 16.04
N PHE A 57 -13.87 -23.49 16.71
CA PHE A 57 -13.54 -23.50 18.13
C PHE A 57 -14.77 -23.78 19.00
N ILE A 58 -15.88 -23.07 18.77
CA ILE A 58 -17.14 -23.28 19.52
C ILE A 58 -17.70 -24.70 19.31
N ARG A 59 -17.50 -25.29 18.13
CA ARG A 59 -17.91 -26.68 17.82
C ARG A 59 -16.96 -27.73 18.40
N GLY A 60 -15.87 -27.33 19.05
CA GLY A 60 -14.86 -28.25 19.59
C GLY A 60 -14.01 -28.94 18.52
N GLU A 61 -14.06 -28.48 17.27
CA GLU A 61 -13.29 -29.03 16.14
C GLU A 61 -11.89 -28.39 16.01
N LEU A 62 -11.65 -27.28 16.74
CA LEU A 62 -10.38 -26.57 16.71
C LEU A 62 -9.54 -26.91 17.94
N ASN A 63 -8.50 -27.72 17.76
CA ASN A 63 -7.53 -28.04 18.81
C ASN A 63 -6.53 -26.90 19.07
N ASP A 64 -6.49 -25.89 18.20
CA ASP A 64 -5.44 -24.88 18.21
C ASP A 64 -6.03 -23.47 18.39
N VAL A 65 -6.30 -23.12 19.65
CA VAL A 65 -6.77 -21.79 20.07
C VAL A 65 -5.80 -20.68 19.66
N HIS A 66 -4.50 -21.00 19.49
CA HIS A 66 -3.51 -20.02 19.08
C HIS A 66 -3.77 -19.49 17.67
N GLN A 67 -4.30 -20.31 16.75
CA GLN A 67 -4.68 -19.85 15.41
C GLN A 67 -5.79 -18.80 15.47
N LEU A 68 -6.79 -18.99 16.33
CA LEU A 68 -7.86 -18.01 16.52
C LEU A 68 -7.30 -16.70 17.06
N THR A 69 -6.49 -16.73 18.11
CA THR A 69 -5.88 -15.53 18.68
C THR A 69 -4.98 -14.81 17.68
N ILE A 70 -4.12 -15.53 16.95
CA ILE A 70 -3.24 -14.94 15.93
C ILE A 70 -4.07 -14.33 14.79
N SER A 71 -5.12 -15.01 14.32
CA SER A 71 -5.99 -14.46 13.29
C SER A 71 -6.75 -13.23 13.77
N ALA A 72 -7.20 -13.22 15.03
CA ALA A 72 -7.85 -12.06 15.63
C ALA A 72 -6.90 -10.85 15.71
N GLU A 73 -5.66 -11.08 16.19
CA GLU A 73 -4.62 -10.04 16.27
C GLU A 73 -4.29 -9.46 14.88
N LYS A 74 -4.19 -10.33 13.86
CA LYS A 74 -3.99 -9.90 12.47
C LYS A 74 -5.13 -9.02 11.96
N ALA A 75 -6.37 -9.41 12.22
CA ALA A 75 -7.53 -8.64 11.80
C ALA A 75 -7.58 -7.28 12.51
N GLU A 76 -7.22 -7.21 13.80
CA GLU A 76 -7.13 -5.95 14.54
C GLU A 76 -6.06 -5.02 13.96
N LEU A 77 -4.85 -5.53 13.72
CA LEU A 77 -3.78 -4.76 13.10
C LEU A 77 -4.16 -4.30 11.69
N GLY A 78 -4.80 -5.17 10.91
CA GLY A 78 -5.32 -4.86 9.58
C GLY A 78 -6.32 -3.71 9.63
N LEU A 79 -7.27 -3.75 10.57
CA LEU A 79 -8.25 -2.68 10.76
C LEU A 79 -7.58 -1.34 11.11
N GLN A 80 -6.61 -1.35 12.02
CA GLN A 80 -5.86 -0.14 12.39
C GLN A 80 -5.14 0.45 11.17
N LEU A 81 -4.50 -0.40 10.35
CA LEU A 81 -3.87 0.02 9.11
C LEU A 81 -4.88 0.62 8.13
N THR A 82 -6.03 -0.02 7.92
CA THR A 82 -7.09 0.49 7.04
C THR A 82 -7.59 1.87 7.49
N VAL A 83 -7.74 2.09 8.81
CA VAL A 83 -8.15 3.41 9.34
C VAL A 83 -7.08 4.47 9.05
N GLN A 84 -5.80 4.15 9.23
CA GLN A 84 -4.72 5.07 8.89
C GLN A 84 -4.69 5.38 7.40
N MET A 85 -4.85 4.37 6.54
CA MET A 85 -4.93 4.55 5.10
C MET A 85 -6.11 5.45 4.71
N ARG A 86 -7.30 5.23 5.27
CA ARG A 86 -8.47 6.09 5.06
C ARG A 86 -8.16 7.55 5.37
N ASN A 87 -7.52 7.81 6.52
CA ASN A 87 -7.16 9.18 6.92
C ASN A 87 -6.15 9.80 5.93
N LYS A 88 -5.13 9.03 5.50
CA LYS A 88 -4.15 9.47 4.49
C LYS A 88 -4.78 9.75 3.13
N VAL A 89 -5.81 9.00 2.74
CA VAL A 89 -6.56 9.25 1.49
C VAL A 89 -7.33 10.56 1.56
N ILE A 90 -7.96 10.87 2.69
CA ILE A 90 -8.65 12.16 2.88
C ILE A 90 -7.65 13.32 2.81
N GLU A 91 -6.49 13.19 3.47
CA GLU A 91 -5.41 14.18 3.42
C GLU A 91 -4.87 14.38 1.99
N ALA A 92 -4.59 13.30 1.27
CA ALA A 92 -4.06 13.36 -0.10
C ALA A 92 -5.06 14.02 -1.08
N TYR A 93 -6.35 13.70 -0.94
CA TYR A 93 -7.41 14.35 -1.71
C TYR A 93 -7.49 15.85 -1.43
N GLN A 94 -7.40 16.25 -0.15
CA GLN A 94 -7.38 17.66 0.24
C GLN A 94 -6.15 18.40 -0.30
N GLU A 95 -4.98 17.79 -0.27
CA GLU A 95 -3.74 18.39 -0.77
C GLU A 95 -3.78 18.62 -2.30
N ILE A 96 -4.28 17.63 -3.05
CA ILE A 96 -4.51 17.74 -4.49
C ILE A 96 -5.43 18.92 -4.84
N MET A 97 -6.48 19.14 -4.04
CA MET A 97 -7.40 20.26 -4.24
C MET A 97 -6.74 21.61 -3.94
N ARG A 98 -5.83 21.67 -2.96
CA ARG A 98 -5.09 22.90 -2.63
C ARG A 98 -4.03 23.25 -3.67
N MET A 99 -3.44 22.27 -4.35
CA MET A 99 -2.48 22.52 -5.44
C MET A 99 -3.11 23.07 -6.72
N GLN A 100 -4.42 22.87 -6.93
CA GLN A 100 -5.14 23.31 -8.12
C GLN A 100 -5.83 24.68 -7.98
N LEU A 101 -5.89 25.24 -6.78
CA LEU A 101 -6.43 26.57 -6.48
C LEU A 101 -5.38 27.68 -6.64
#